data_AF-A0A6L3Z4S5-F1
#
_entry.id   AF-A0A6L3Z4S5-F1
#
_cell.length_a   1.000
_cell.length_b   1.000
_cell.length_c   1.000
_cell.angle_alpha   90.00
_cell.angle_beta   90.00
_cell.angle_gamma   90.00
#
_symmetry.space_group_name_H-M   'P 1'
#
loop_
_entity.id
_entity.type
_entity.pdbx_description
1 polymer ?
#
loop_
_entity_poly.entity_id
_entity_poly.type
_entity_poly.pdbx_seq_one_letter_code
_entity_poly.pdbx_strand_id
1 'polypeptide(L)' 'MATLDDQIAALEDAIATGAKKVIFHSGGTRREVEYHSLKEMREALNDLRSRNSGRSRIILAALD' A
#
# COMPACT_ATOMS: atom_id res chain seq x y z
N MET A 1 -12.38 -0.55 7.64
CA MET A 1 -11.10 -1.31 7.61
C MET A 1 -10.23 -0.65 6.56
N ALA A 2 -9.18 0.06 6.94
CA ALA A 2 -8.26 0.57 5.93
C ALA A 2 -7.40 -0.60 5.43
N THR A 3 -7.62 -0.99 4.18
CA THR A 3 -7.05 -2.16 3.54
C THR A 3 -5.72 -1.80 2.88
N LEU A 4 -4.93 -2.82 2.51
CA LEU A 4 -3.71 -2.61 1.70
C LEU A 4 -4.01 -1.82 0.41
N ASP A 5 -5.26 -1.88 -0.06
CA ASP A 5 -5.79 -1.11 -1.17
C ASP A 5 -5.73 0.41 -0.95
N ASP A 6 -6.10 0.88 0.25
CA ASP A 6 -6.06 2.30 0.65
C ASP A 6 -4.61 2.82 0.67
N GLN A 7 -3.69 1.97 1.14
CA GLN A 7 -2.26 2.26 1.11
C GLN A 7 -1.71 2.29 -0.32
N ILE A 8 -2.13 1.36 -1.18
CA ILE A 8 -1.75 1.31 -2.61
C ILE A 8 -2.21 2.59 -3.30
N ALA A 9 -3.47 2.98 -3.14
CA ALA A 9 -4.03 4.19 -3.75
C ALA A 9 -3.30 5.46 -3.29
N ALA A 10 -3.02 5.59 -1.99
CA ALA A 10 -2.27 6.73 -1.45
C ALA A 10 -0.84 6.79 -2.02
N LEU A 11 -0.20 5.63 -2.21
CA LEU A 11 1.15 5.54 -2.75
C LEU A 11 1.18 5.89 -4.25
N GLU A 12 0.19 5.42 -5.02
CA GLU A 12 0.03 5.77 -6.44
C GLU A 12 -0.22 7.27 -6.63
N ASP A 13 -1.09 7.87 -5.82
CA ASP A 13 -1.36 9.31 -5.85
C ASP A 13 -0.11 10.14 -5.51
N ALA A 14 0.65 9.73 -4.48
CA ALA A 14 1.90 10.39 -4.13
C ALA A 14 2.95 10.30 -5.25
N ILE A 15 3.07 9.15 -5.92
CA ILE A 15 3.94 8.98 -7.08
C ILE A 15 3.49 9.88 -8.24
N ALA A 16 2.17 9.95 -8.50
CA ALA A 16 1.60 10.77 -9.56
C ALA A 16 1.77 12.28 -9.32
N THR A 17 1.66 12.71 -8.07
CA THR A 17 1.87 14.10 -7.64
C THR A 17 3.35 14.47 -7.46
N GLY A 18 4.24 13.48 -7.45
CA GLY A 18 5.66 13.66 -7.13
C GLY A 18 5.92 13.94 -5.65
N ALA A 19 4.92 13.73 -4.79
CA ALA A 19 5.08 13.81 -3.35
C ALA A 19 5.97 12.67 -2.88
N LYS A 20 6.93 12.97 -2.01
CA LYS A 20 7.79 11.96 -1.35
C LYS A 20 7.16 11.41 -0.07
N LYS A 21 6.03 11.95 0.33
CA LYS A 21 5.40 11.70 1.62
C LYS A 21 4.03 11.10 1.38
N VAL A 22 3.79 9.94 1.96
CA VAL A 22 2.52 9.21 1.81
C VAL A 22 1.89 9.05 3.17
N ILE A 23 0.65 9.48 3.27
CA ILE A 23 -0.16 9.39 4.47
C ILE A 23 -1.33 8.48 4.15
N PHE A 24 -1.46 7.40 4.90
CA PHE A 24 -2.55 6.45 4.75
C PHE A 24 -3.04 5.99 6.12
N HIS A 25 -4.27 5.49 6.17
CA HIS A 25 -4.80 4.91 7.39
C HIS A 25 -4.58 3.40 7.33
N SER A 26 -4.20 2.78 8.45
CA SER A 26 -4.08 1.33 8.57
C SER A 26 -4.61 0.90 9.92
N GLY A 27 -5.68 0.10 9.92
CA GLY A 27 -6.26 -0.44 11.16
C GLY A 27 -6.77 0.61 12.15
N GLY A 28 -7.13 1.82 11.71
CA GLY A 28 -7.58 2.92 12.58
C GLY A 28 -6.47 3.88 13.01
N THR A 29 -5.21 3.60 12.65
CA THR A 29 -4.07 4.48 12.93
C THR A 29 -3.61 5.14 11.64
N ARG A 30 -3.40 6.45 11.67
CA ARG A 30 -2.75 7.19 10.58
C ARG A 30 -1.28 6.84 10.56
N ARG A 31 -0.80 6.33 9.44
CA ARG A 31 0.63 6.12 9.16
C ARG A 31 1.10 7.12 8.13
N GLU A 32 2.29 7.62 8.38
CA GLU A 32 2.98 8.56 7.53
C GLU A 32 4.33 7.95 7.19
N VAL A 33 4.59 7.80 5.89
CA VAL A 33 5.83 7.24 5.37
C VAL A 33 6.41 8.22 4.39
N GLU A 34 7.62 8.69 4.69
CA GLU A 34 8.41 9.49 3.78
C GLU A 34 9.41 8.59 3.06
N TYR A 35 9.43 8.66 1.74
CA TYR A 35 10.31 7.89 0.88
C TYR A 35 11.41 8.78 0.32
N HIS A 36 12.64 8.28 0.28
CA HIS A 36 13.76 9.09 -0.17
C HIS A 36 13.78 9.30 -1.69
N SER A 37 13.14 8.41 -2.46
CA SER A 37 13.13 8.42 -3.92
C SER A 37 11.86 7.79 -4.51
N LEU A 38 11.49 8.22 -5.72
CA LEU A 38 10.38 7.62 -6.48
C LEU A 38 10.59 6.11 -6.77
N LYS A 39 11.86 5.68 -6.92
CA LYS A 39 12.19 4.26 -7.07
C LYS A 39 11.72 3.46 -5.86
N GLU A 40 12.02 3.97 -4.66
CA GLU A 40 11.64 3.36 -3.39
C GLU A 40 10.12 3.27 -3.22
N MET A 41 9.41 4.32 -3.64
CA MET A 41 7.94 4.33 -3.66
C MET A 41 7.38 3.23 -4.58
N ARG A 42 7.99 3.04 -5.76
CA ARG A 42 7.54 2.03 -6.73
C ARG A 42 7.85 0.61 -6.28
N GLU A 43 8.97 0.40 -5.58
CA GLU A 43 9.30 -0.88 -4.94
C GLU A 43 8.31 -1.19 -3.82
N ALA A 44 7.99 -0.21 -2.96
CA ALA A 44 6.96 -0.36 -1.93
C ALA A 44 5.57 -0.66 -2.52
N LEU A 45 5.21 -0.03 -3.64
CA LEU A 45 3.96 -0.31 -4.36
C LEU A 45 3.89 -1.77 -4.81
N ASN A 46 4.98 -2.27 -5.39
CA ASN A 46 5.06 -3.63 -5.91
C ASN A 46 5.00 -4.68 -4.80
N ASP A 47 5.67 -4.43 -3.66
CA ASP A 47 5.60 -5.28 -2.47
C ASP A 47 4.17 -5.33 -1.91
N LEU A 48 3.50 -4.19 -1.82
CA LEU A 48 2.10 -4.11 -1.37
C LEU A 48 1.14 -4.84 -2.30
N ARG A 49 1.28 -4.68 -3.62
CA ARG A 49 0.51 -5.43 -4.65
C ARG A 49 0.71 -6.94 -4.52
N SER A 50 1.95 -7.36 -4.26
CA SER A 50 2.30 -8.78 -4.07
C SER A 50 1.66 -9.34 -2.81
N ARG A 51 1.70 -8.60 -1.70
CA ARG A 51 1.05 -8.97 -0.43
C ARG A 51 -0.47 -9.01 -0.55
N ASN A 52 -1.08 -8.06 -1.26
CA ASN A 52 -2.52 -8.04 -1.51
C ASN A 52 -2.95 -9.30 -2.29
N SER A 53 -2.19 -9.68 -3.31
CA SER A 53 -2.46 -10.88 -4.13
C SER A 53 -2.25 -12.20 -3.38
N GLY A 54 -1.34 -12.23 -2.40
CA GLY A 54 -1.15 -13.37 -1.50
C GLY A 54 -2.28 -13.50 -0.47
N ARG A 55 -2.73 -12.38 0.10
CA ARG A 55 -3.81 -12.35 1.10
C ARG A 55 -5.16 -12.77 0.50
N SER A 56 -5.47 -12.35 -0.73
CA SER A 56 -6.69 -12.77 -1.42
C SER A 56 -6.75 -14.28 -1.67
N ARG A 57 -5.59 -14.94 -1.90
CA ARG A 57 -5.54 -16.40 -2.04
C ARG A 57 -5.75 -17.16 -0.73
N ILE A 58 -5.22 -16.65 0.38
CA ILE A 58 -5.37 -17.30 1.69
C ILE A 58 -6.81 -17.22 2.20
N ILE A 59 -7.49 -16.09 1.98
CA ILE A 59 -8.89 -15.95 2.40
C ILE A 59 -9.81 -16.84 1.54
N LEU A 60 -9.53 -16.99 0.24
CA LEU A 60 -10.29 -17.88 -0.63
C LEU A 60 -10.10 -19.37 -0.27
N ALA A 61 -8.91 -19.77 0.16
CA ALA A 61 -8.63 -21.15 0.58
C ALA A 61 -9.13 -21.52 1.98
N ALA A 62 -9.52 -20.54 2.81
CA ALA A 62 -10.07 -20.77 4.15
C ALA A 62 -11.61 -20.90 4.17
N LEU A 63 -12.24 -20.87 2.99
CA LEU A 63 -13.70 -20.95 2.83
C LEU A 63 -14.16 -22.21 2.07
N ASP A 64 -13.24 -23.16 1.82
CA ASP A 64 -13.51 -24.47 1.21
C ASP A 64 -13.38 -25.59 2.25
#